data_AF-A0A4Y3QY00-F1
#
_entry.id   AF-A0A4Y3QY00-F1
#
_cell.length_a   1.000
_cell.length_b   1.000
_cell.length_c   1.000
_cell.angle_alpha   90.00
_cell.angle_beta   90.00
_cell.angle_gamma   90.00
#
_symmetry.space_group_name_H-M   'P 1'
#
loop_
_entity.id
_entity.type
_entity.pdbx_description
1 polymer ?
#
loop_
_entity_poly.entity_id
_entity_poly.type
_entity_poly.pdbx_seq_one_letter_code
_entity_poly.pdbx_strand_id
1 'polypeptide(L)'
;MSEGSGREASAGTAREHRVRQEPDTRSAWLVRHEEHRRKARRRTRFAWLVVSVALALTVAGCLLKPVVQDALIVSRACDGALAQGALEELLAGSRPGGQSSTTERRAGSYRCGVIDDEDRLVFSVHTYTERDAIDRRMAAYTDDRSAEALPAGLPGYVIGDSGHALLLRCPGRGKDAAGRTGRLLVRVHSSAALPAQVRAGAAVAGKAAEKLGCGAKPPAVPSRSAAGAGPVPLAKTRGTACAALADLAHLFPGARAEVRAGARHSPLTSCTVLGPGTDGEYDHRLLQLRGWYGDWAPLRQATAAKGTWETRAHKDGRPWLVEREGPGTGIGWATSRCGSEDAGFELRADAEAKPSEKRRAPSREEMRRVLKAFAEDQSERHGCRAPRTPER
;
A
#
# COMPACT_ATOMS: atom_id res chain seq x y z
N MET A 1 19.64 87.24 -42.87
CA MET A 1 18.52 87.18 -41.91
C MET A 1 19.10 86.74 -40.58
N SER A 2 19.19 87.51 -39.51
CA SER A 2 18.95 88.92 -39.18
C SER A 2 19.82 89.15 -37.93
N GLU A 3 20.63 90.20 -37.87
CA GLU A 3 20.37 91.45 -37.12
C GLU A 3 20.14 91.21 -35.61
N GLY A 4 20.75 91.92 -34.67
CA GLY A 4 21.58 93.13 -34.72
C GLY A 4 22.03 93.46 -33.28
N SER A 5 23.11 94.23 -33.14
CA SER A 5 23.14 95.59 -32.52
C SER A 5 23.12 95.59 -30.97
N GLY A 6 23.99 96.25 -30.22
CA GLY A 6 25.02 97.25 -30.53
C GLY A 6 25.84 97.62 -29.27
N ARG A 7 26.99 98.29 -29.49
CA ARG A 7 27.56 99.50 -28.83
C ARG A 7 27.34 99.71 -27.31
N GLU A 8 28.24 100.26 -26.49
CA GLU A 8 29.42 101.13 -26.67
C GLU A 8 30.21 101.23 -25.34
N ALA A 9 31.44 101.75 -25.47
CA ALA A 9 32.47 102.17 -24.50
C ALA A 9 32.07 102.56 -23.05
N SER A 10 32.97 102.33 -22.08
CA SER A 10 33.98 103.33 -21.65
C SER A 10 34.83 102.86 -20.47
N ALA A 11 35.95 103.55 -20.28
CA ALA A 11 37.15 103.20 -19.53
C ALA A 11 37.03 103.23 -17.99
N GLY A 12 37.97 102.56 -17.31
CA GLY A 12 38.12 102.63 -15.86
C GLY A 12 39.25 101.75 -15.33
N THR A 13 40.49 102.19 -15.48
CA THR A 13 41.67 101.61 -14.82
C THR A 13 41.57 101.76 -13.29
N ALA A 14 41.59 100.65 -12.56
CA ALA A 14 41.96 100.64 -11.14
C ALA A 14 42.73 99.35 -10.82
N ARG A 15 43.99 99.56 -10.41
CA ARG A 15 45.02 98.56 -10.13
C ARG A 15 44.80 98.08 -8.70
N GLU A 16 44.22 96.89 -8.53
CA GLU A 16 43.99 96.30 -7.21
C GLU A 16 45.03 95.22 -6.90
N HIS A 17 45.77 95.44 -5.82
CA HIS A 17 46.85 94.60 -5.33
C HIS A 17 46.33 93.20 -4.96
N ARG A 18 46.64 92.21 -5.80
CA ARG A 18 46.44 90.78 -5.51
C ARG A 18 47.50 90.33 -4.50
N VAL A 19 47.16 90.38 -3.21
CA VAL A 19 47.89 89.67 -2.15
C VAL A 19 47.72 88.18 -2.42
N ARG A 20 48.82 87.54 -2.82
CA ARG A 20 48.93 86.11 -3.09
C ARG A 20 48.92 85.39 -1.73
N GLN A 21 47.73 84.99 -1.27
CA GLN A 21 47.60 84.02 -0.17
C GLN A 21 48.19 82.69 -0.64
N GLU A 22 49.32 82.33 -0.05
CA GLU A 22 49.94 81.02 -0.17
C GLU A 22 48.96 79.99 0.43
N PRO A 23 48.43 79.05 -0.38
CA PRO A 23 47.50 78.07 0.14
C PRO A 23 48.22 77.16 1.13
N ASP A 24 47.69 77.10 2.35
CA ASP A 24 48.16 76.28 3.46
C ASP A 24 48.16 74.78 3.09
N THR A 25 49.26 74.32 2.48
CA THR A 25 49.46 72.94 2.00
C THR A 25 49.42 71.89 3.11
N ARG A 26 49.49 72.30 4.39
CA ARG A 26 49.31 71.40 5.55
C ARG A 26 47.85 70.95 5.70
N SER A 27 46.88 71.76 5.30
CA SER A 27 45.46 71.41 5.38
C SER A 27 45.02 70.38 4.32
N ALA A 28 45.58 70.44 3.12
CA ALA A 28 45.23 69.55 2.01
C ALA A 28 45.65 68.08 2.24
N TRP A 29 46.77 67.85 2.94
CA TRP A 29 47.23 66.50 3.27
C TRP A 29 46.36 65.85 4.35
N LEU A 30 45.94 66.61 5.36
CA LEU A 30 45.02 66.15 6.40
C LEU A 30 43.64 65.77 5.82
N VAL A 31 43.12 66.58 4.90
CA VAL A 31 41.84 66.29 4.22
C VAL A 31 41.93 65.01 3.36
N ARG A 32 43.00 64.82 2.59
CA ARG A 32 43.22 63.56 1.84
C ARG A 32 43.40 62.36 2.77
N HIS A 33 44.11 62.52 3.88
CA HIS A 33 44.34 61.43 4.83
C HIS A 33 43.03 61.04 5.54
N GLU A 34 42.15 62.00 5.86
CA GLU A 34 40.82 61.73 6.38
C GLU A 34 39.91 61.04 5.36
N GLU A 35 39.92 61.48 4.10
CA GLU A 35 39.16 60.81 3.03
C GLU A 35 39.61 59.36 2.82
N HIS A 36 40.92 59.10 2.84
CA HIS A 36 41.46 57.74 2.75
C HIS A 36 41.03 56.89 3.95
N ARG A 37 41.05 57.43 5.19
CA ARG A 37 40.55 56.72 6.38
C ARG A 37 39.04 56.47 6.32
N ARG A 38 38.24 57.41 5.82
CA ARG A 38 36.78 57.26 5.63
C ARG A 38 36.48 56.20 4.56
N LYS A 39 37.19 56.18 3.44
CA LYS A 39 37.08 55.16 2.39
C LYS A 39 37.49 53.77 2.91
N ALA A 40 38.58 53.68 3.68
CA ALA A 40 39.01 52.42 4.30
C ALA A 40 37.95 51.86 5.26
N ARG A 41 37.40 52.67 6.17
CA ARG A 41 36.34 52.27 7.11
C ARG A 41 35.04 51.85 6.41
N ARG A 42 34.65 52.53 5.32
CA ARG A 42 33.48 52.12 4.51
C ARG A 42 33.70 50.77 3.85
N ARG A 43 34.89 50.52 3.30
CA ARG A 43 35.24 49.20 2.72
C ARG A 43 35.25 48.09 3.76
N THR A 44 35.79 48.34 4.96
CA THR A 44 35.76 47.34 6.05
C THR A 44 34.33 47.04 6.51
N ARG A 45 33.49 48.07 6.71
CA ARG A 45 32.08 47.87 7.08
C ARG A 45 31.30 47.10 6.01
N PHE A 46 31.55 47.41 4.73
CA PHE A 46 30.92 46.69 3.62
C PHE A 46 31.39 45.23 3.56
N ALA A 47 32.69 44.98 3.74
CA ALA A 47 33.22 43.62 3.82
C ALA A 47 32.62 42.82 4.99
N TRP A 48 32.50 43.43 6.17
CA TRP A 48 31.85 42.80 7.32
C TRP A 48 30.38 42.48 7.07
N LEU A 49 29.62 43.40 6.45
CA LEU A 49 28.23 43.14 6.06
C LEU A 49 28.12 41.95 5.10
N VAL A 50 28.96 41.89 4.07
CA VAL A 50 28.97 40.78 3.10
C VAL A 50 29.27 39.45 3.80
N VAL A 51 30.26 39.43 4.70
CA VAL A 51 30.60 38.22 5.48
C VAL A 51 29.45 37.80 6.38
N SER A 52 28.81 38.73 7.10
CA SER A 52 27.67 38.43 7.96
C SER A 52 26.47 37.90 7.17
N VAL A 53 26.17 38.47 6.00
CA VAL A 53 25.10 37.97 5.12
C VAL A 53 25.43 36.58 4.58
N ALA A 54 26.67 36.35 4.12
CA ALA A 54 27.10 35.04 3.64
C ALA A 54 27.02 33.97 4.74
N LEU A 55 27.42 34.32 5.97
CA LEU A 55 27.31 33.43 7.13
C LEU A 55 25.85 33.11 7.45
N ALA A 56 24.98 34.13 7.48
CA ALA A 56 23.55 33.96 7.74
C ALA A 56 22.87 33.06 6.70
N LEU A 57 23.18 33.22 5.41
CA LEU A 57 22.67 32.38 4.34
C LEU A 57 23.16 30.93 4.45
N THR A 58 24.42 30.73 4.87
CA THR A 58 24.98 29.39 5.06
C THR A 58 24.30 28.67 6.22
N VAL A 59 24.11 29.34 7.36
CA VAL A 59 23.39 28.80 8.52
C VAL A 59 21.93 28.49 8.16
N ALA A 60 21.25 29.41 7.48
CA ALA A 60 19.88 29.19 7.01
C ALA A 60 19.79 27.98 6.07
N GLY A 61 20.73 27.83 5.13
CA GLY A 61 20.81 26.67 4.23
C GLY A 61 21.01 25.34 4.97
N CYS A 62 21.86 25.31 6.00
CA CYS A 62 22.06 24.12 6.82
C CYS A 62 20.79 23.72 7.60
N LEU A 63 20.04 24.71 8.12
CA LEU A 63 18.80 24.45 8.86
C LEU A 63 17.64 24.03 7.94
N LEU A 64 17.60 24.51 6.70
CA LEU A 64 16.54 24.18 5.74
C LEU A 64 16.77 22.86 4.98
N LYS A 65 18.02 22.38 4.90
CA LYS A 65 18.37 21.14 4.20
C LYS A 65 17.49 19.93 4.58
N PRO A 66 17.26 19.59 5.87
CA PRO A 66 16.43 18.43 6.22
C PRO A 66 14.98 18.60 5.73
N VAL A 67 14.40 19.79 5.88
CA VAL A 67 13.02 20.06 5.44
C VAL A 67 12.88 19.90 3.92
N VAL A 68 13.86 20.38 3.15
CA VAL A 68 13.88 20.22 1.69
C VAL A 68 14.09 18.76 1.30
N GLN A 69 14.93 18.02 2.00
CA GLN A 69 15.14 16.59 1.76
C GLN A 69 13.87 15.78 2.04
N ASP A 70 13.19 16.04 3.17
CA ASP A 70 11.93 15.39 3.53
C ASP A 70 10.87 15.66 2.46
N ALA A 71 10.69 16.92 2.06
CA ALA A 71 9.75 17.29 1.01
C ALA A 71 10.08 16.62 -0.35
N LEU A 72 11.36 16.47 -0.68
CA LEU A 72 11.80 15.77 -1.88
C LEU A 72 11.55 14.25 -1.81
N ILE A 73 11.78 13.63 -0.65
CA ILE A 73 11.49 12.19 -0.45
C ILE A 73 9.99 11.97 -0.57
N VAL A 74 9.19 12.79 0.12
CA VAL A 74 7.73 12.71 0.11
C VAL A 74 7.17 12.85 -1.31
N SER A 75 7.59 13.89 -2.04
CA SER A 75 7.10 14.14 -3.40
C SER A 75 7.52 13.08 -4.43
N ARG A 76 8.60 12.34 -4.17
CA ARG A 76 9.12 11.29 -5.08
C ARG A 76 8.77 9.87 -4.66
N ALA A 77 8.19 9.68 -3.49
CA ALA A 77 7.87 8.37 -2.96
C ALA A 77 7.02 7.56 -3.96
N CYS A 78 7.51 6.37 -4.32
CA CYS A 78 6.92 5.51 -5.34
C CYS A 78 6.65 6.23 -6.68
N ASP A 79 7.65 6.94 -7.19
CA ASP A 79 7.52 7.74 -8.43
C ASP A 79 6.40 8.79 -8.37
N GLY A 80 6.15 9.33 -7.17
CA GLY A 80 5.08 10.31 -6.93
C GLY A 80 3.67 9.71 -6.88
N ALA A 81 3.55 8.39 -6.70
CA ALA A 81 2.24 7.75 -6.56
C ALA A 81 1.58 8.04 -5.20
N LEU A 82 2.38 8.31 -4.16
CA LEU A 82 1.87 8.59 -2.82
C LEU A 82 1.69 10.09 -2.64
N ALA A 83 0.44 10.51 -2.40
CA ALA A 83 0.15 11.88 -1.99
C ALA A 83 0.75 12.14 -0.59
N GLN A 84 1.14 13.39 -0.31
CA GLN A 84 1.77 13.77 0.95
C GLN A 84 1.00 13.29 2.18
N GLY A 85 -0.31 13.55 2.26
CA GLY A 85 -1.13 13.11 3.40
C GLY A 85 -1.23 11.58 3.55
N ALA A 86 -1.15 10.82 2.45
CA ALA A 86 -1.12 9.36 2.53
C ALA A 86 0.22 8.87 3.10
N LEU A 87 1.32 9.53 2.75
CA LEU A 87 2.63 9.19 3.28
C LEU A 87 2.77 9.57 4.77
N GLU A 88 2.25 10.71 5.18
CA GLU A 88 2.20 11.13 6.59
C GLU A 88 1.42 10.11 7.45
N GLU A 89 0.30 9.60 6.94
CA GLU A 89 -0.48 8.54 7.61
C GLU A 89 0.31 7.22 7.70
N LEU A 90 1.06 6.86 6.66
CA LEU A 90 1.93 5.66 6.68
C LEU A 90 3.09 5.80 7.66
N LEU A 91 3.69 6.98 7.74
CA LEU A 91 4.82 7.27 8.63
C LEU A 91 4.43 7.32 10.10
N ALA A 92 3.13 7.46 10.42
CA ALA A 92 2.62 7.52 11.80
C ALA A 92 3.37 8.53 12.70
N GLY A 93 3.81 9.65 12.13
CA GLY A 93 4.55 10.71 12.82
C GLY A 93 6.09 10.61 12.73
N SER A 94 6.64 9.52 12.21
CA SER A 94 8.06 9.40 11.89
C SER A 94 8.48 10.27 10.71
N ARG A 95 9.77 10.59 10.59
CA ARG A 95 10.28 11.32 9.42
C ARG A 95 10.66 10.34 8.31
N PRO A 96 10.56 10.73 7.04
CA PRO A 96 11.03 9.90 5.95
C PRO A 96 12.57 9.87 5.92
N GLY A 97 13.17 8.69 5.91
CA GLY A 97 14.63 8.53 5.75
C GLY A 97 15.03 8.25 4.31
N GLY A 98 14.16 7.62 3.52
CA GLY A 98 14.47 7.30 2.14
C GLY A 98 13.32 6.70 1.36
N GLN A 99 13.48 6.70 0.03
CA GLN A 99 12.58 6.01 -0.89
C GLN A 99 13.38 5.30 -1.99
N SER A 100 12.87 4.17 -2.44
CA SER A 100 13.42 3.42 -3.58
C SER A 100 12.30 3.05 -4.54
N SER A 101 12.61 3.06 -5.83
CA SER A 101 11.72 2.55 -6.87
C SER A 101 12.53 1.90 -7.98
N THR A 102 12.08 0.72 -8.42
CA THR A 102 12.74 -0.05 -9.49
C THR A 102 11.67 -0.60 -10.42
N THR A 103 11.85 -0.42 -11.72
CA THR A 103 10.97 -0.98 -12.76
C THR A 103 11.76 -1.92 -13.66
N GLU A 104 11.32 -3.17 -13.76
CA GLU A 104 11.86 -4.15 -14.70
C GLU A 104 10.77 -4.52 -15.72
N ARG A 105 10.66 -3.72 -16.80
CA ARG A 105 9.57 -3.89 -17.79
C ARG A 105 9.57 -5.26 -18.46
N ARG A 106 10.75 -5.82 -18.75
CA ARG A 106 10.87 -7.15 -19.37
C ARG A 106 10.39 -8.26 -18.44
N ALA A 107 10.76 -8.20 -17.16
CA ALA A 107 10.29 -9.12 -16.12
C ALA A 107 8.87 -8.79 -15.62
N GLY A 108 8.22 -7.76 -16.20
CA GLY A 108 6.87 -7.35 -15.84
C GLY A 108 6.71 -6.97 -14.36
N SER A 109 7.75 -6.42 -13.72
CA SER A 109 7.75 -6.13 -12.29
C SER A 109 8.06 -4.67 -11.96
N TYR A 110 7.43 -4.16 -10.91
CA TYR A 110 7.71 -2.84 -10.34
C TYR A 110 7.75 -2.96 -8.82
N ARG A 111 8.75 -2.32 -8.20
CA ARG A 111 8.97 -2.31 -6.76
C ARG A 111 9.10 -0.87 -6.27
N CYS A 112 8.52 -0.59 -5.12
CA CYS A 112 8.74 0.63 -4.38
C CYS A 112 8.92 0.32 -2.89
N GLY A 113 9.75 1.09 -2.19
CA GLY A 113 9.83 1.08 -0.74
C GLY A 113 10.04 2.48 -0.18
N VAL A 114 9.50 2.72 1.01
CA VAL A 114 9.77 3.89 1.85
C VAL A 114 10.28 3.40 3.20
N ILE A 115 11.35 4.03 3.67
CA ILE A 115 11.89 3.83 5.01
C ILE A 115 11.81 5.14 5.82
N ASP A 116 11.73 5.03 7.14
CA ASP A 116 11.85 6.18 8.04
C ASP A 116 13.32 6.56 8.29
N ASP A 117 13.55 7.62 9.05
CA ASP A 117 14.87 8.13 9.43
C ASP A 117 15.65 7.21 10.38
N GLU A 118 15.01 6.13 10.86
CA GLU A 118 15.63 5.01 11.59
C GLU A 118 15.90 3.79 10.67
N ASP A 119 15.82 3.95 9.34
CA ASP A 119 15.97 2.89 8.33
C ASP A 119 14.93 1.75 8.45
N ARG A 120 13.82 1.95 9.15
CA ARG A 120 12.76 0.95 9.30
C ARG A 120 11.83 0.98 8.09
N LEU A 121 11.39 -0.20 7.64
CA LEU A 121 10.46 -0.32 6.54
C LEU A 121 9.07 0.18 6.95
N VAL A 122 8.65 1.31 6.38
CA VAL A 122 7.33 1.91 6.62
C VAL A 122 6.30 1.33 5.65
N PHE A 123 6.70 1.23 4.38
CA PHE A 123 5.82 0.83 3.29
C PHE A 123 6.63 0.21 2.16
N SER A 124 6.19 -0.92 1.63
CA SER A 124 6.74 -1.50 0.41
C SER A 124 5.66 -2.07 -0.47
N VAL A 125 5.91 -1.98 -1.77
CA VAL A 125 5.03 -2.53 -2.81
C VAL A 125 5.85 -3.35 -3.77
N HIS A 126 5.38 -4.57 -4.03
CA HIS A 126 5.90 -5.44 -5.08
C HIS A 126 4.79 -5.77 -6.05
N THR A 127 5.03 -5.49 -7.33
CA THR A 127 4.05 -5.75 -8.38
C THR A 127 4.57 -6.71 -9.43
N TYR A 128 3.66 -7.49 -10.00
CA TYR A 128 3.96 -8.55 -10.96
C TYR A 128 2.86 -8.62 -12.02
N THR A 129 3.27 -8.73 -13.28
CA THR A 129 2.36 -8.96 -14.43
C THR A 129 2.58 -10.31 -15.11
N GLU A 130 3.69 -10.99 -14.82
CA GLU A 130 3.96 -12.33 -15.33
C GLU A 130 3.13 -13.38 -14.59
N ARG A 131 2.45 -14.26 -15.34
CA ARG A 131 1.52 -15.26 -14.81
C ARG A 131 2.19 -16.17 -13.79
N ASP A 132 3.33 -16.75 -14.13
CA ASP A 132 4.06 -17.65 -13.23
C ASP A 132 4.52 -16.96 -11.94
N ALA A 133 4.89 -15.69 -12.01
CA ALA A 133 5.26 -14.91 -10.84
C ALA A 133 4.05 -14.65 -9.95
N ILE A 134 2.90 -14.33 -10.54
CA ILE A 134 1.62 -14.19 -9.83
C ILE A 134 1.25 -15.50 -9.16
N ASP A 135 1.20 -16.61 -9.91
CA ASP A 135 0.73 -17.91 -9.41
C ASP A 135 1.60 -18.41 -8.26
N ARG A 136 2.94 -18.30 -8.38
CA ARG A 136 3.86 -18.64 -7.29
C ARG A 136 3.63 -17.78 -6.04
N ARG A 137 3.37 -16.48 -6.19
CA ARG A 137 3.21 -15.56 -5.04
C ARG A 137 1.86 -15.72 -4.37
N MET A 138 0.81 -15.94 -5.16
CA MET A 138 -0.52 -16.29 -4.66
C MET A 138 -0.51 -17.63 -3.91
N ALA A 139 0.26 -18.61 -4.39
CA ALA A 139 0.38 -19.92 -3.74
C ALA A 139 1.30 -19.91 -2.50
N ALA A 140 2.39 -19.14 -2.51
CA ALA A 140 3.43 -19.20 -1.48
C ALA A 140 3.02 -18.55 -0.15
N TYR A 141 2.11 -17.57 -0.15
CA TYR A 141 1.93 -16.68 1.01
C TYR A 141 0.75 -17.04 1.91
N THR A 142 0.66 -18.30 2.32
CA THR A 142 -0.50 -18.84 3.04
C THR A 142 -0.14 -19.90 4.09
N ASP A 143 0.92 -19.62 4.86
CA ASP A 143 1.02 -20.18 6.22
C ASP A 143 -0.11 -19.62 7.12
N ASP A 144 -0.71 -18.51 6.70
CA ASP A 144 -1.55 -17.71 7.54
C ASP A 144 -3.02 -18.18 7.64
N ARG A 145 -3.41 -18.40 8.89
CA ARG A 145 -4.80 -18.48 9.36
C ARG A 145 -5.61 -17.20 9.05
N SER A 146 -5.02 -16.17 8.45
CA SER A 146 -5.56 -14.80 8.30
C SER A 146 -5.79 -14.33 6.84
N ALA A 147 -5.59 -15.17 5.81
CA ALA A 147 -5.98 -14.78 4.45
C ALA A 147 -7.50 -14.54 4.36
N GLU A 148 -7.89 -13.28 4.19
CA GLU A 148 -9.27 -12.81 4.16
C GLU A 148 -9.49 -11.82 3.02
N ALA A 149 -10.66 -11.87 2.38
CA ALA A 149 -10.97 -10.93 1.32
C ALA A 149 -10.93 -9.47 1.83
N LEU A 150 -10.41 -8.56 1.02
CA LEU A 150 -10.38 -7.14 1.38
C LEU A 150 -11.81 -6.59 1.52
N PRO A 151 -12.03 -5.65 2.45
CA PRO A 151 -13.35 -5.06 2.66
C PRO A 151 -13.81 -4.24 1.45
N ALA A 152 -15.11 -3.90 1.46
CA ALA A 152 -15.76 -3.07 0.44
C ALA A 152 -15.64 -3.60 -1.01
N GLY A 153 -15.48 -4.93 -1.17
CA GLY A 153 -15.44 -5.56 -2.48
C GLY A 153 -14.18 -5.21 -3.29
N LEU A 154 -13.09 -4.85 -2.64
CA LEU A 154 -11.81 -4.67 -3.34
C LEU A 154 -11.32 -6.01 -3.91
N PRO A 155 -10.67 -6.02 -5.09
CA PRO A 155 -10.25 -7.24 -5.76
C PRO A 155 -8.94 -7.77 -5.15
N GLY A 156 -8.98 -8.21 -3.90
CA GLY A 156 -7.78 -8.55 -3.16
C GLY A 156 -8.04 -9.20 -1.81
N TYR A 157 -6.98 -9.41 -1.05
CA TYR A 157 -7.03 -10.07 0.25
C TYR A 157 -5.94 -9.55 1.19
N VAL A 158 -6.18 -9.66 2.50
CA VAL A 158 -5.22 -9.38 3.57
C VAL A 158 -4.20 -10.52 3.65
N ILE A 159 -2.95 -10.17 3.92
CA ILE A 159 -1.80 -11.08 4.05
C ILE A 159 -1.16 -10.85 5.43
N GLY A 160 -1.50 -11.69 6.39
CA GLY A 160 -1.03 -11.53 7.77
C GLY A 160 -1.48 -10.20 8.38
N ASP A 161 -0.75 -9.75 9.41
CA ASP A 161 -1.11 -8.52 10.14
C ASP A 161 -0.58 -7.24 9.48
N SER A 162 0.35 -7.37 8.53
CA SER A 162 1.14 -6.24 8.00
C SER A 162 1.11 -6.12 6.48
N GLY A 163 0.17 -6.79 5.80
CA GLY A 163 0.13 -6.70 4.36
C GLY A 163 -1.21 -7.03 3.73
N HIS A 164 -1.30 -6.74 2.44
CA HIS A 164 -2.43 -7.14 1.60
C HIS A 164 -1.95 -7.30 0.15
N ALA A 165 -2.80 -7.91 -0.67
CA ALA A 165 -2.61 -7.98 -2.10
C ALA A 165 -3.87 -7.52 -2.84
N LEU A 166 -3.66 -6.81 -3.94
CA LEU A 166 -4.66 -6.48 -4.95
C LEU A 166 -4.33 -7.27 -6.22
N LEU A 167 -5.34 -7.83 -6.87
CA LEU A 167 -5.22 -8.50 -8.15
C LEU A 167 -6.12 -7.81 -9.17
N LEU A 168 -5.51 -6.99 -10.00
CA LEU A 168 -6.22 -6.17 -10.98
C LEU A 168 -6.18 -6.80 -12.36
N ARG A 169 -7.20 -6.52 -13.17
CA ARG A 169 -7.18 -6.86 -14.59
C ARG A 169 -6.19 -5.96 -15.32
N CYS A 170 -5.39 -6.56 -16.19
CA CYS A 170 -4.28 -5.90 -16.89
C CYS A 170 -4.41 -6.15 -18.41
N PRO A 171 -5.39 -5.50 -19.07
CA PRO A 171 -5.74 -5.79 -20.47
C PRO A 171 -4.63 -5.47 -21.48
N GLY A 172 -3.73 -4.53 -21.16
CA GLY A 172 -2.59 -4.17 -22.02
C GLY A 172 -1.59 -5.30 -22.23
N ARG A 173 -1.67 -6.37 -21.43
CA ARG A 173 -0.86 -7.59 -21.59
C ARG A 173 -1.52 -8.63 -22.51
N GLY A 174 -2.67 -8.31 -23.10
CA GLY A 174 -3.41 -9.20 -23.98
C GLY A 174 -4.03 -10.39 -23.24
N LYS A 175 -4.25 -11.46 -24.00
CA LYS A 175 -4.73 -12.74 -23.49
C LYS A 175 -3.65 -13.80 -23.67
N ASP A 176 -3.60 -14.76 -22.76
CA ASP A 176 -2.74 -15.94 -22.94
C ASP A 176 -3.37 -16.97 -23.90
N ALA A 177 -2.66 -18.08 -24.14
CA ALA A 177 -3.11 -19.16 -25.01
C ALA A 177 -4.43 -19.81 -24.55
N ALA A 178 -4.78 -19.70 -23.26
CA ALA A 178 -6.04 -20.16 -22.71
C ALA A 178 -7.14 -19.08 -22.76
N GLY A 179 -6.87 -17.93 -23.39
CA GLY A 179 -7.81 -16.81 -23.54
C GLY A 179 -7.96 -15.92 -22.31
N ARG A 180 -7.12 -16.09 -21.29
CA ARG A 180 -7.23 -15.37 -20.02
C ARG A 180 -6.60 -13.99 -20.13
N THR A 181 -7.30 -12.98 -19.62
CA THR A 181 -6.75 -11.62 -19.57
C THR A 181 -5.55 -11.57 -18.63
N GLY A 182 -4.50 -10.85 -19.03
CA GLY A 182 -3.39 -10.54 -18.15
C GLY A 182 -3.85 -9.91 -16.82
N ARG A 183 -3.05 -10.11 -15.77
CA ARG A 183 -3.34 -9.61 -14.42
C ARG A 183 -2.16 -8.79 -13.90
N LEU A 184 -2.44 -7.93 -12.94
CA LEU A 184 -1.46 -7.18 -12.16
C LEU A 184 -1.66 -7.53 -10.70
N LEU A 185 -0.74 -8.29 -10.13
CA LEU A 185 -0.67 -8.51 -8.69
C LEU A 185 0.10 -7.35 -8.08
N VAL A 186 -0.47 -6.73 -7.05
CA VAL A 186 0.15 -5.69 -6.25
C VAL A 186 0.16 -6.18 -4.82
N ARG A 187 1.34 -6.44 -4.27
CA ARG A 187 1.52 -6.84 -2.88
C ARG A 187 2.05 -5.67 -2.10
N VAL A 188 1.43 -5.40 -0.96
CA VAL A 188 1.75 -4.28 -0.09
C VAL A 188 2.11 -4.83 1.27
N HIS A 189 3.18 -4.29 1.83
CA HIS A 189 3.59 -4.54 3.21
C HIS A 189 3.83 -3.21 3.92
N SER A 190 3.24 -3.05 5.10
CA SER A 190 3.36 -1.85 5.91
C SER A 190 2.94 -2.15 7.36
N SER A 191 3.50 -1.40 8.30
CA SER A 191 3.06 -1.40 9.70
C SER A 191 1.85 -0.49 9.96
N ALA A 192 1.43 0.32 8.99
CA ALA A 192 0.33 1.26 9.14
C ALA A 192 -1.04 0.54 9.28
N ALA A 193 -2.08 1.26 9.69
CA ALA A 193 -3.42 0.67 9.73
C ALA A 193 -3.91 0.26 8.32
N LEU A 194 -4.60 -0.88 8.21
CA LEU A 194 -5.06 -1.45 6.93
C LEU A 194 -5.73 -0.43 5.97
N PRO A 195 -6.61 0.51 6.41
CA PRO A 195 -7.19 1.50 5.51
C PRO A 195 -6.16 2.40 4.83
N ALA A 196 -5.14 2.85 5.57
CA ALA A 196 -4.04 3.65 5.04
C ALA A 196 -3.23 2.84 4.02
N GLN A 197 -2.91 1.58 4.37
CA GLN A 197 -2.21 0.67 3.48
C GLN A 197 -2.96 0.47 2.17
N VAL A 198 -4.27 0.21 2.23
CA VAL A 198 -5.10 -0.08 1.05
C VAL A 198 -5.20 1.13 0.13
N ARG A 199 -5.35 2.35 0.68
CA ARG A 199 -5.33 3.59 -0.12
C ARG A 199 -4.00 3.80 -0.82
N ALA A 200 -2.90 3.66 -0.10
CA ALA A 200 -1.55 3.78 -0.65
C ALA A 200 -1.28 2.69 -1.72
N GLY A 201 -1.65 1.45 -1.42
CA GLY A 201 -1.55 0.31 -2.32
C GLY A 201 -2.32 0.52 -3.63
N ALA A 202 -3.54 1.03 -3.56
CA ALA A 202 -4.35 1.34 -4.73
C ALA A 202 -3.73 2.47 -5.60
N ALA A 203 -3.18 3.51 -4.97
CA ALA A 203 -2.51 4.59 -5.67
C ALA A 203 -1.25 4.08 -6.41
N VAL A 204 -0.42 3.30 -5.72
CA VAL A 204 0.77 2.67 -6.31
C VAL A 204 0.40 1.65 -7.39
N ALA A 205 -0.71 0.93 -7.24
CA ALA A 205 -1.22 0.03 -8.28
C ALA A 205 -1.49 0.76 -9.60
N GLY A 206 -2.04 1.97 -9.53
CA GLY A 206 -2.21 2.85 -10.70
C GLY A 206 -0.89 3.20 -11.36
N LYS A 207 0.11 3.61 -10.56
CA LYS A 207 1.44 3.96 -11.08
C LYS A 207 2.17 2.75 -11.67
N ALA A 208 2.08 1.59 -11.02
CA ALA A 208 2.62 0.34 -11.53
C ALA A 208 1.97 -0.04 -12.86
N ALA A 209 0.66 0.12 -12.99
CA ALA A 209 -0.06 -0.15 -14.23
C ALA A 209 0.40 0.73 -15.40
N GLU A 210 0.66 2.02 -15.15
CA GLU A 210 1.24 2.95 -16.12
C GLU A 210 2.65 2.50 -16.53
N LYS A 211 3.55 2.29 -15.56
CA LYS A 211 4.96 1.94 -15.79
C LYS A 211 5.13 0.60 -16.52
N LEU A 212 4.23 -0.34 -16.27
CA LEU A 212 4.23 -1.68 -16.87
C LEU A 212 3.40 -1.78 -18.17
N GLY A 213 2.79 -0.67 -18.63
CA GLY A 213 2.01 -0.65 -19.89
C GLY A 213 0.78 -1.57 -19.85
N CYS A 214 0.20 -1.71 -18.66
CA CYS A 214 -0.72 -2.77 -18.31
C CYS A 214 -2.20 -2.36 -18.49
N GLY A 215 -2.49 -1.06 -18.43
CA GLY A 215 -3.84 -0.52 -18.59
C GLY A 215 -4.81 -0.89 -17.46
N ALA A 216 -4.32 -1.38 -16.33
CA ALA A 216 -5.15 -1.61 -15.15
C ALA A 216 -5.64 -0.28 -14.58
N LYS A 217 -6.93 -0.21 -14.25
CA LYS A 217 -7.50 0.95 -13.55
C LYS A 217 -7.24 0.81 -12.05
N PRO A 218 -6.85 1.89 -11.34
CA PRO A 218 -6.77 1.87 -9.89
C PRO A 218 -8.11 1.42 -9.29
N PRO A 219 -8.12 0.55 -8.26
CA PRO A 219 -9.36 0.19 -7.62
C PRO A 219 -9.95 1.40 -6.88
N ALA A 220 -11.27 1.52 -6.89
CA ALA A 220 -11.96 2.54 -6.11
C ALA A 220 -11.88 2.18 -4.63
N VAL A 221 -11.07 2.91 -3.86
CA VAL A 221 -10.96 2.73 -2.41
C VAL A 221 -11.94 3.70 -1.73
N PRO A 222 -12.85 3.20 -0.86
CA PRO A 222 -13.72 4.08 -0.09
C PRO A 222 -12.91 5.05 0.78
N SER A 223 -13.38 6.30 0.87
CA SER A 223 -12.73 7.34 1.69
C SER A 223 -12.79 7.03 3.19
N ARG A 224 -13.82 6.31 3.64
CA ARG A 224 -13.96 5.80 5.00
C ARG A 224 -13.70 4.31 5.02
N SER A 225 -12.97 3.85 6.04
CA SER A 225 -12.91 2.42 6.33
C SER A 225 -14.34 1.93 6.50
N ALA A 226 -14.78 1.02 5.62
CA ALA A 226 -15.90 0.16 5.98
C ALA A 226 -15.37 -0.71 7.11
N ALA A 227 -15.50 -0.24 8.36
CA ALA A 227 -15.33 -1.11 9.51
C ALA A 227 -16.15 -2.36 9.21
N GLY A 228 -15.51 -3.53 9.25
CA GLY A 228 -16.20 -4.78 8.97
C GLY A 228 -17.46 -4.81 9.81
N ALA A 229 -18.61 -5.05 9.16
CA ALA A 229 -19.83 -5.31 9.91
C ALA A 229 -19.48 -6.45 10.86
N GLY A 230 -19.68 -6.25 12.17
CA GLY A 230 -19.37 -7.26 13.17
C GLY A 230 -20.11 -8.57 12.87
N PRO A 231 -19.72 -9.69 13.51
CA PRO A 231 -20.26 -11.00 13.20
C PRO A 231 -21.79 -11.02 13.18
N VAL A 232 -22.38 -11.61 12.15
CA VAL A 232 -23.84 -11.71 11.98
C VAL A 232 -24.34 -13.12 12.29
N PRO A 233 -25.57 -13.31 12.80
CA PRO A 233 -26.13 -14.64 12.98
C PRO A 233 -26.10 -15.44 11.66
N LEU A 234 -25.81 -16.75 11.72
CA LEU A 234 -25.71 -17.59 10.51
C LEU A 234 -26.98 -17.51 9.64
N ALA A 235 -28.18 -17.51 10.24
CA ALA A 235 -29.44 -17.38 9.50
C ALA A 235 -29.57 -16.06 8.69
N LYS A 236 -28.78 -15.03 9.04
CA LYS A 236 -28.75 -13.73 8.34
C LYS A 236 -27.65 -13.63 7.29
N THR A 237 -26.95 -14.71 6.97
CA THR A 237 -25.89 -14.68 5.93
C THR A 237 -26.44 -14.83 4.51
N ARG A 238 -27.75 -15.00 4.32
CA ARG A 238 -28.36 -15.06 2.98
C ARG A 238 -27.97 -13.84 2.15
N GLY A 239 -27.63 -14.09 0.88
CA GLY A 239 -27.15 -13.05 -0.04
C GLY A 239 -25.66 -12.67 0.10
N THR A 240 -24.96 -13.18 1.11
CA THR A 240 -23.53 -12.92 1.33
C THR A 240 -22.61 -14.05 0.84
N ALA A 241 -21.29 -13.88 0.94
CA ALA A 241 -20.33 -14.97 0.67
C ALA A 241 -20.44 -16.15 1.66
N CYS A 242 -21.19 -15.99 2.75
CA CYS A 242 -21.48 -17.03 3.74
C CYS A 242 -22.89 -17.63 3.58
N ALA A 243 -23.58 -17.39 2.46
CA ALA A 243 -25.01 -17.74 2.32
C ALA A 243 -25.31 -19.22 2.52
N ALA A 244 -24.40 -20.12 2.10
CA ALA A 244 -24.52 -21.55 2.31
C ALA A 244 -24.68 -21.95 3.81
N LEU A 245 -24.21 -21.11 4.72
CA LEU A 245 -24.31 -21.36 6.17
C LEU A 245 -25.69 -21.03 6.75
N ALA A 246 -26.52 -20.26 6.04
CA ALA A 246 -27.83 -19.87 6.55
C ALA A 246 -28.73 -21.10 6.81
N ASP A 247 -28.71 -22.06 5.89
CA ASP A 247 -29.50 -23.29 6.00
C ASP A 247 -28.81 -24.36 6.86
N LEU A 248 -27.54 -24.14 7.20
CA LEU A 248 -26.74 -25.00 8.09
C LEU A 248 -26.60 -24.44 9.51
N ALA A 249 -27.35 -23.38 9.85
CA ALA A 249 -27.26 -22.74 11.16
C ALA A 249 -27.55 -23.71 12.33
N HIS A 250 -28.38 -24.71 12.10
CA HIS A 250 -28.71 -25.76 13.09
C HIS A 250 -27.51 -26.64 13.47
N LEU A 251 -26.47 -26.72 12.62
CA LEU A 251 -25.23 -27.44 12.93
C LEU A 251 -24.33 -26.68 13.92
N PHE A 252 -24.51 -25.36 14.03
CA PHE A 252 -23.71 -24.48 14.87
C PHE A 252 -24.61 -23.55 15.71
N PRO A 253 -25.35 -24.09 16.70
CA PRO A 253 -26.25 -23.30 17.52
C PRO A 253 -25.51 -22.14 18.22
N GLY A 254 -26.06 -20.93 18.10
CA GLY A 254 -25.47 -19.72 18.69
C GLY A 254 -24.25 -19.17 17.96
N ALA A 255 -23.76 -19.82 16.90
CA ALA A 255 -22.64 -19.29 16.12
C ALA A 255 -23.02 -18.09 15.25
N ARG A 256 -22.02 -17.29 14.91
CA ARG A 256 -22.10 -16.13 14.03
C ARG A 256 -21.07 -16.23 12.92
N ALA A 257 -21.33 -15.61 11.79
CA ALA A 257 -20.41 -15.52 10.68
C ALA A 257 -19.81 -14.12 10.60
N GLU A 258 -18.49 -14.06 10.50
CA GLU A 258 -17.82 -12.92 9.92
C GLU A 258 -17.77 -13.09 8.40
N VAL A 259 -18.40 -12.14 7.71
CA VAL A 259 -18.59 -12.17 6.26
C VAL A 259 -17.56 -11.24 5.62
N ARG A 260 -16.63 -11.81 4.85
CA ARG A 260 -15.69 -11.03 4.02
C ARG A 260 -15.88 -11.43 2.56
N ALA A 261 -16.74 -10.69 1.89
CA ALA A 261 -17.00 -10.88 0.46
C ALA A 261 -15.98 -10.08 -0.37
N GLY A 262 -15.22 -10.79 -1.20
CA GLY A 262 -14.44 -10.15 -2.26
C GLY A 262 -15.35 -9.63 -3.38
N ALA A 263 -14.81 -8.76 -4.23
CA ALA A 263 -15.43 -8.45 -5.52
C ALA A 263 -15.74 -9.73 -6.32
N ARG A 264 -16.66 -9.66 -7.28
CA ARG A 264 -16.96 -10.78 -8.22
C ARG A 264 -15.71 -11.38 -8.89
N HIS A 265 -14.66 -10.57 -9.07
CA HIS A 265 -13.38 -10.96 -9.65
C HIS A 265 -12.24 -10.96 -8.62
N SER A 266 -12.57 -11.03 -7.34
CA SER A 266 -11.60 -11.18 -6.27
C SER A 266 -10.88 -12.52 -6.40
N PRO A 267 -9.56 -12.57 -6.14
CA PRO A 267 -8.83 -13.83 -6.08
C PRO A 267 -9.25 -14.73 -4.91
N LEU A 268 -9.96 -14.17 -3.92
CA LEU A 268 -10.35 -14.82 -2.68
C LEU A 268 -11.76 -14.42 -2.26
N THR A 269 -12.54 -15.38 -1.76
CA THR A 269 -13.67 -15.14 -0.86
C THR A 269 -13.40 -15.83 0.48
N SER A 270 -13.88 -15.28 1.58
CA SER A 270 -13.71 -15.90 2.90
C SER A 270 -14.94 -15.75 3.79
N CYS A 271 -15.20 -16.80 4.57
CA CYS A 271 -16.24 -16.85 5.57
C CYS A 271 -15.70 -17.49 6.84
N THR A 272 -15.78 -16.79 7.96
CA THR A 272 -15.32 -17.31 9.26
C THR A 272 -16.53 -17.53 10.16
N VAL A 273 -16.69 -18.73 10.69
CA VAL A 273 -17.73 -19.06 11.68
C VAL A 273 -17.11 -18.97 13.06
N LEU A 274 -17.68 -18.11 13.88
CA LEU A 274 -17.29 -17.84 15.25
C LEU A 274 -18.36 -18.40 16.18
N GLY A 275 -17.96 -19.15 17.21
CA GLY A 275 -18.91 -19.58 18.24
C GLY A 275 -18.99 -18.57 19.40
N PRO A 276 -19.90 -18.78 20.36
CA PRO A 276 -20.03 -17.96 21.55
C PRO A 276 -18.90 -18.20 22.58
N GLY A 277 -18.12 -17.17 22.90
CA GLY A 277 -17.12 -17.16 23.97
C GLY A 277 -17.74 -17.13 25.37
N THR A 278 -16.89 -17.18 26.41
CA THR A 278 -17.31 -17.19 27.83
C THR A 278 -17.95 -15.87 28.27
N ASP A 279 -17.51 -14.77 27.68
CA ASP A 279 -17.82 -13.41 28.13
C ASP A 279 -18.90 -12.76 27.25
N GLY A 280 -19.59 -13.57 26.44
CA GLY A 280 -20.55 -13.09 25.43
C GLY A 280 -19.92 -12.55 24.14
N GLU A 281 -18.58 -12.51 24.07
CA GLU A 281 -17.83 -12.21 22.85
C GLU A 281 -17.81 -13.39 21.87
N TYR A 282 -17.51 -13.14 20.60
CA TYR A 282 -17.37 -14.16 19.56
C TYR A 282 -15.91 -14.23 19.14
N ASP A 283 -15.09 -14.89 19.96
CA ASP A 283 -13.63 -14.87 19.86
C ASP A 283 -13.04 -16.17 19.29
N HIS A 284 -13.82 -17.25 19.26
CA HIS A 284 -13.30 -18.56 18.86
C HIS A 284 -13.80 -19.00 17.49
N ARG A 285 -12.84 -19.35 16.62
CA ARG A 285 -13.12 -19.83 15.28
C ARG A 285 -13.52 -21.31 15.30
N LEU A 286 -14.75 -21.60 14.89
CA LEU A 286 -15.23 -22.96 14.66
C LEU A 286 -14.84 -23.47 13.28
N LEU A 287 -15.00 -22.61 12.27
CA LEU A 287 -14.72 -22.93 10.87
C LEU A 287 -14.17 -21.72 10.13
N GLN A 288 -13.29 -21.98 9.17
CA GLN A 288 -12.87 -21.04 8.15
C GLN A 288 -13.13 -21.64 6.78
N LEU A 289 -13.84 -20.92 5.93
CA LEU A 289 -14.12 -21.29 4.55
C LEU A 289 -13.48 -20.27 3.62
N ARG A 290 -12.79 -20.73 2.57
CA ARG A 290 -12.14 -19.86 1.59
C ARG A 290 -12.36 -20.37 0.17
N GLY A 291 -12.73 -19.48 -0.74
CA GLY A 291 -12.77 -19.74 -2.17
C GLY A 291 -11.57 -19.08 -2.85
N TRP A 292 -10.72 -19.86 -3.51
CA TRP A 292 -9.53 -19.42 -4.24
C TRP A 292 -9.81 -19.47 -5.76
N TYR A 293 -9.64 -18.35 -6.48
CA TYR A 293 -10.04 -18.22 -7.89
C TYR A 293 -8.88 -17.87 -8.83
N GLY A 294 -8.28 -18.89 -9.44
CA GLY A 294 -7.15 -18.79 -10.37
C GLY A 294 -6.28 -20.03 -10.37
N ASP A 295 -5.31 -20.10 -11.28
CA ASP A 295 -4.45 -21.30 -11.44
C ASP A 295 -3.49 -21.55 -10.28
N TRP A 296 -3.41 -20.61 -9.33
CA TRP A 296 -2.74 -20.85 -8.06
C TRP A 296 -3.59 -21.73 -7.12
N ALA A 297 -4.87 -21.98 -7.38
CA ALA A 297 -5.72 -22.80 -6.51
C ALA A 297 -5.20 -24.25 -6.39
N PRO A 298 -4.79 -24.95 -7.47
CA PRO A 298 -4.10 -26.24 -7.35
C PRO A 298 -2.76 -26.17 -6.60
N LEU A 299 -1.96 -25.13 -6.83
CA LEU A 299 -0.70 -24.95 -6.09
C LEU A 299 -0.97 -24.73 -4.59
N ARG A 300 -2.01 -23.98 -4.26
CA ARG A 300 -2.46 -23.75 -2.89
C ARG A 300 -2.97 -25.04 -2.25
N GLN A 301 -3.75 -25.84 -2.98
CA GLN A 301 -4.19 -27.17 -2.54
C GLN A 301 -2.97 -28.06 -2.21
N ALA A 302 -1.99 -28.09 -3.12
CA ALA A 302 -0.77 -28.87 -2.92
C ALA A 302 0.04 -28.38 -1.71
N THR A 303 0.08 -27.07 -1.46
CA THR A 303 0.70 -26.50 -0.25
C THR A 303 -0.05 -26.88 1.02
N ALA A 304 -1.39 -26.78 1.02
CA ALA A 304 -2.22 -27.22 2.13
C ALA A 304 -2.02 -28.71 2.43
N ALA A 305 -1.85 -29.53 1.38
CA ALA A 305 -1.59 -30.96 1.47
C ALA A 305 -0.15 -31.35 1.87
N LYS A 306 0.79 -30.40 1.89
CA LYS A 306 2.15 -30.62 2.42
C LYS A 306 2.24 -30.40 3.92
N GLY A 307 1.30 -29.65 4.50
CA GLY A 307 1.30 -29.23 5.90
C GLY A 307 1.00 -30.33 6.91
N THR A 308 0.52 -31.51 6.48
CA THR A 308 0.34 -32.67 7.36
C THR A 308 0.80 -33.95 6.66
N TRP A 309 1.27 -34.94 7.41
CA TRP A 309 1.66 -36.24 6.83
C TRP A 309 0.44 -36.98 6.23
N GLU A 310 -0.73 -36.81 6.83
CA GLU A 310 -2.04 -37.37 6.42
C GLU A 310 -2.49 -36.86 5.05
N THR A 311 -2.10 -35.65 4.66
CA THR A 311 -2.53 -35.04 3.39
C THR A 311 -1.56 -35.28 2.22
N ARG A 312 -0.40 -35.89 2.47
CA ARG A 312 0.62 -36.15 1.42
C ARG A 312 0.14 -37.08 0.31
N ALA A 313 -0.88 -37.90 0.58
CA ALA A 313 -1.53 -38.76 -0.41
C ALA A 313 -2.40 -38.00 -1.43
N HIS A 314 -2.70 -36.72 -1.18
CA HIS A 314 -3.67 -35.93 -1.95
C HIS A 314 -3.02 -34.87 -2.86
N LYS A 315 -1.83 -35.15 -3.40
CA LYS A 315 -1.09 -34.25 -4.30
C LYS A 315 -1.63 -34.18 -5.73
N ASP A 316 -2.58 -35.05 -6.07
CA ASP A 316 -3.13 -35.19 -7.43
C ASP A 316 -4.23 -34.18 -7.78
N GLY A 317 -4.51 -33.22 -6.90
CA GLY A 317 -5.53 -32.19 -7.13
C GLY A 317 -6.96 -32.70 -7.01
N ARG A 318 -7.18 -33.93 -6.50
CA ARG A 318 -8.54 -34.43 -6.21
C ARG A 318 -9.09 -33.78 -4.94
N PRO A 319 -10.41 -33.64 -4.79
CA PRO A 319 -11.03 -33.22 -3.53
C PRO A 319 -10.66 -34.16 -2.39
N TRP A 320 -10.49 -33.64 -1.18
CA TRP A 320 -10.16 -34.44 0.01
C TRP A 320 -10.68 -33.79 1.30
N LEU A 321 -10.85 -34.60 2.35
CA LEU A 321 -11.22 -34.13 3.70
C LEU A 321 -10.58 -35.05 4.72
N VAL A 322 -9.73 -34.46 5.58
CA VAL A 322 -9.06 -35.14 6.68
C VAL A 322 -9.45 -34.50 8.01
N GLU A 323 -9.63 -35.34 9.01
CA GLU A 323 -9.64 -34.92 10.42
C GLU A 323 -8.17 -34.90 10.88
N ARG A 324 -7.78 -33.92 11.70
CA ARG A 324 -6.44 -33.85 12.28
C ARG A 324 -6.42 -34.44 13.69
N GLU A 325 -5.23 -34.70 14.23
CA GLU A 325 -5.05 -35.12 15.62
C GLU A 325 -5.71 -34.12 16.59
N GLY A 326 -6.83 -34.55 17.19
CA GLY A 326 -7.63 -33.76 18.12
C GLY A 326 -9.10 -33.68 17.68
N PRO A 327 -10.07 -33.99 18.56
CA PRO A 327 -11.49 -33.95 18.21
C PRO A 327 -11.85 -32.57 17.70
N GLY A 328 -12.43 -32.51 16.49
CA GLY A 328 -12.90 -31.25 15.93
C GLY A 328 -11.96 -30.43 15.08
N THR A 329 -10.75 -30.92 14.87
CA THR A 329 -9.81 -30.29 13.96
C THR A 329 -9.86 -30.99 12.61
N GLY A 330 -9.82 -30.21 11.53
CA GLY A 330 -9.95 -30.80 10.20
C GLY A 330 -9.61 -29.82 9.10
N ILE A 331 -9.23 -30.37 7.96
CA ILE A 331 -8.99 -29.59 6.75
C ILE A 331 -9.57 -30.34 5.55
N GLY A 332 -10.23 -29.59 4.68
CA GLY A 332 -10.86 -30.13 3.48
C GLY A 332 -10.68 -29.23 2.28
N TRP A 333 -10.76 -29.85 1.11
CA TRP A 333 -10.61 -29.19 -0.17
C TRP A 333 -11.64 -29.72 -1.17
N ALA A 334 -12.35 -28.81 -1.82
CA ALA A 334 -13.16 -29.06 -3.01
C ALA A 334 -12.59 -28.29 -4.21
N THR A 335 -12.89 -28.73 -5.43
CA THR A 335 -12.35 -28.11 -6.66
C THR A 335 -13.46 -27.78 -7.63
N SER A 336 -13.30 -26.72 -8.42
CA SER A 336 -14.17 -26.38 -9.54
C SER A 336 -13.34 -25.74 -10.66
N ARG A 337 -14.01 -25.36 -11.76
CA ARG A 337 -13.43 -24.63 -12.88
C ARG A 337 -14.33 -23.47 -13.27
N CYS A 338 -13.77 -22.28 -13.35
CA CYS A 338 -14.44 -21.03 -13.71
C CYS A 338 -13.95 -20.61 -15.11
N GLY A 339 -14.67 -21.03 -16.14
CA GLY A 339 -14.20 -20.89 -17.52
C GLY A 339 -12.88 -21.65 -17.76
N SER A 340 -11.81 -20.90 -18.03
CA SER A 340 -10.46 -21.42 -18.26
C SER A 340 -9.57 -21.47 -17.00
N GLU A 341 -10.07 -21.01 -15.85
CA GLU A 341 -9.30 -20.92 -14.61
C GLU A 341 -9.78 -21.96 -13.59
N ASP A 342 -8.84 -22.43 -12.78
CA ASP A 342 -9.16 -23.34 -11.68
C ASP A 342 -9.73 -22.57 -10.48
N ALA A 343 -10.56 -23.26 -9.70
CA ALA A 343 -11.04 -22.79 -8.41
C ALA A 343 -10.90 -23.88 -7.36
N GLY A 344 -10.59 -23.46 -6.13
CA GLY A 344 -10.46 -24.36 -4.98
C GLY A 344 -11.20 -23.79 -3.78
N PHE A 345 -11.87 -24.66 -3.04
CA PHE A 345 -12.61 -24.30 -1.84
C PHE A 345 -11.99 -25.01 -0.66
N GLU A 346 -11.47 -24.24 0.28
CA GLU A 346 -10.80 -24.71 1.49
C GLU A 346 -11.79 -24.63 2.66
N LEU A 347 -11.86 -25.70 3.45
CA LEU A 347 -12.43 -25.69 4.79
C LEU A 347 -11.33 -25.97 5.80
N ARG A 348 -11.27 -25.18 6.87
CA ARG A 348 -10.51 -25.47 8.08
C ARG A 348 -11.44 -25.47 9.27
N ALA A 349 -11.37 -26.51 10.08
CA ALA A 349 -11.99 -26.55 11.40
C ALA A 349 -10.87 -26.48 12.43
N ASP A 350 -10.98 -25.54 13.35
CA ASP A 350 -10.05 -25.38 14.46
C ASP A 350 -10.78 -25.67 15.76
N ALA A 351 -10.20 -26.53 16.59
CA ALA A 351 -10.57 -26.67 17.98
C ALA A 351 -9.61 -25.80 18.80
N GLU A 352 -9.71 -24.48 18.70
CA GLU A 352 -8.96 -23.58 19.59
C GLU A 352 -9.55 -23.55 21.02
N ALA A 353 -10.55 -24.39 21.31
CA ALA A 353 -11.14 -24.49 22.63
C ALA A 353 -10.13 -25.06 23.64
N LYS A 354 -9.93 -24.33 24.74
CA LYS A 354 -9.23 -24.87 25.91
C LYS A 354 -9.99 -26.13 26.41
N PRO A 355 -9.28 -27.18 26.87
CA PRO A 355 -9.89 -28.46 27.27
C PRO A 355 -11.02 -28.38 28.31
N SER A 356 -11.12 -27.26 29.04
CA SER A 356 -12.11 -27.03 30.10
C SER A 356 -13.51 -26.73 29.60
N GLU A 357 -13.71 -26.45 28.31
CA GLU A 357 -15.01 -26.09 27.78
C GLU A 357 -15.54 -27.21 26.89
N LYS A 358 -16.71 -27.76 27.26
CA LYS A 358 -17.45 -28.77 26.48
C LYS A 358 -18.01 -28.14 25.19
N ARG A 359 -17.14 -27.69 24.29
CA ARG A 359 -17.51 -27.11 23.00
C ARG A 359 -17.55 -28.23 21.96
N ARG A 360 -18.69 -28.34 21.27
CA ARG A 360 -18.88 -29.34 20.21
C ARG A 360 -18.19 -28.86 18.95
N ALA A 361 -17.10 -29.53 18.60
CA ALA A 361 -16.46 -29.29 17.32
C ALA A 361 -17.16 -30.07 16.20
N PRO A 362 -17.04 -29.63 14.94
CA PRO A 362 -17.77 -30.24 13.83
C PRO A 362 -17.24 -31.65 13.56
N SER A 363 -18.17 -32.60 13.39
CA SER A 363 -17.84 -33.94 12.91
C SER A 363 -17.38 -33.92 11.44
N ARG A 364 -16.68 -34.97 10.98
CA ARG A 364 -16.37 -35.17 9.56
C ARG A 364 -17.55 -35.00 8.63
N GLU A 365 -18.73 -35.51 9.01
CA GLU A 365 -19.92 -35.41 8.19
C GLU A 365 -20.42 -33.97 8.10
N GLU A 366 -20.39 -33.21 9.20
CA GLU A 366 -20.73 -31.79 9.21
C GLU A 366 -19.74 -30.97 8.38
N MET A 367 -18.44 -31.22 8.52
CA MET A 367 -17.43 -30.59 7.67
C MET A 367 -17.67 -30.88 6.19
N ARG A 368 -17.97 -32.13 5.83
CA ARG A 368 -18.29 -32.50 4.44
C ARG A 368 -19.52 -31.75 3.92
N ARG A 369 -20.61 -31.69 4.71
CA ARG A 369 -21.84 -30.96 4.35
C ARG A 369 -21.56 -29.47 4.15
N VAL A 370 -20.82 -28.84 5.06
CA VAL A 370 -20.46 -27.42 4.96
C VAL A 370 -19.56 -27.14 3.76
N LEU A 371 -18.49 -27.92 3.56
CA LEU A 371 -17.58 -27.74 2.42
C LEU A 371 -18.32 -27.87 1.09
N LYS A 372 -19.21 -28.86 0.98
CA LYS A 372 -20.04 -29.05 -0.21
C LYS A 372 -20.94 -27.84 -0.46
N ALA A 373 -21.73 -27.44 0.52
CA ALA A 373 -22.67 -26.33 0.39
C ALA A 373 -21.95 -25.01 0.05
N PHE A 374 -20.82 -24.75 0.70
CA PHE A 374 -19.99 -23.58 0.40
C PHE A 374 -19.43 -23.62 -1.02
N ALA A 375 -18.87 -24.76 -1.44
CA ALA A 375 -18.33 -24.89 -2.79
C ALA A 375 -19.40 -24.74 -3.88
N GLU A 376 -20.62 -25.22 -3.64
CA GLU A 376 -21.76 -25.10 -4.57
C GLU A 376 -22.20 -23.63 -4.70
N ASP A 377 -22.48 -22.95 -3.60
CA ASP A 377 -22.88 -21.52 -3.59
C ASP A 377 -21.81 -20.63 -4.23
N GLN A 378 -20.53 -20.84 -3.89
CA GLN A 378 -19.45 -20.04 -4.43
C GLN A 378 -19.19 -20.33 -5.91
N SER A 379 -19.32 -21.59 -6.35
CA SER A 379 -19.22 -21.94 -7.77
C SER A 379 -20.32 -21.23 -8.57
N GLU A 380 -21.56 -21.22 -8.09
CA GLU A 380 -22.68 -20.56 -8.75
C GLU A 380 -22.44 -19.04 -8.88
N ARG A 381 -22.09 -18.37 -7.77
CA ARG A 381 -21.84 -16.91 -7.75
C ARG A 381 -20.74 -16.47 -8.70
N HIS A 382 -19.72 -17.29 -8.87
CA HIS A 382 -18.57 -16.99 -9.74
C HIS A 382 -18.72 -17.55 -11.17
N GLY A 383 -19.86 -18.19 -11.50
CA GLY A 383 -20.11 -18.76 -12.82
C GLY A 383 -19.18 -19.94 -13.14
N CYS A 384 -18.83 -20.71 -12.13
CA CYS A 384 -18.01 -21.90 -12.24
C CYS A 384 -18.88 -23.14 -12.50
N ARG A 385 -18.24 -24.24 -12.91
CA ARG A 385 -18.91 -25.54 -13.03
C ARG A 385 -19.32 -26.07 -11.65
N ALA A 386 -20.16 -27.11 -11.63
CA ALA A 386 -20.45 -27.84 -10.40
C ALA A 386 -19.13 -28.30 -9.73
N PRO A 387 -18.94 -28.05 -8.43
CA PRO A 387 -17.71 -28.41 -7.74
C PRO A 387 -17.62 -29.93 -7.57
N ARG A 388 -16.41 -30.45 -7.63
CA ARG A 388 -16.07 -31.78 -7.14
C ARG A 388 -15.74 -31.68 -5.67
N THR A 389 -16.43 -32.46 -4.85
CA THR A 389 -16.28 -32.49 -3.39
C THR A 389 -15.74 -33.84 -2.92
N PRO A 390 -15.19 -33.93 -1.70
CA PRO A 390 -14.74 -35.20 -1.15
C PRO A 390 -15.90 -36.21 -1.09
N GLU A 391 -15.67 -37.41 -1.63
CA GLU A 391 -16.64 -38.52 -1.59
C GLU A 391 -16.74 -39.13 -0.18
N ARG A 392 -17.62 -40.14 -0.03
CA ARG A 392 -17.87 -40.79 1.25
C ARG A 392 -16.69 -41.62 1.73
#